data_AF-A0A956AX57-F1
#
_entry.id   AF-A0A956AX57-F1
#
_cell.length_a   1.000
_cell.length_b   1.000
_cell.length_c   1.000
_cell.angle_alpha   90.00
_cell.angle_beta   90.00
_cell.angle_gamma   90.00
#
_symmetry.space_group_name_H-M   'P 1'
#
loop_
_entity.id
_entity.type
_entity.pdbx_description
1 polymer ?
#
loop_
_entity_poly.entity_id
_entity_poly.type
_entity_poly.pdbx_seq_one_letter_code
_entity_poly.pdbx_strand_id
1 'polypeptide(L)'
;PQCPQIQCGAEIQACFNHVVDAPAGPQTCGDLNNCINECGQNQICQQACRAAADPDAVVAYDTALNCVIGADCFDDEGNFDQACGDANCSAELEACFGAPPPPPAGNLTCGELNDCLSACNTQESCDACFAAASPEGAALFQDASNCIQQQCANNPDPLCPQAQCEAEITACFDQVAPPAAGPQTCPEINDCLAQ
;
A
#
# COMPACT_ATOMS: atom_id res chain seq x y z
N PRO A 1 -43.82 -5.06 44.24
CA PRO A 1 -42.38 -5.24 43.93
C PRO A 1 -42.03 -4.49 42.64
N GLN A 2 -41.49 -3.28 42.79
CA GLN A 2 -41.07 -2.43 41.69
C GLN A 2 -39.60 -2.76 41.37
N CYS A 3 -39.27 -3.01 40.10
CA CYS A 3 -37.87 -3.07 39.68
C CYS A 3 -37.25 -1.67 39.82
N PRO A 4 -36.11 -1.52 40.53
CA PRO A 4 -35.40 -0.26 40.55
C PRO A 4 -34.96 0.09 39.13
N GLN A 5 -35.21 1.34 38.74
CA GLN A 5 -34.64 1.95 37.55
C GLN A 5 -33.12 2.01 37.71
N ILE A 6 -32.44 0.91 37.41
CA ILE A 6 -30.98 0.84 37.38
C ILE A 6 -30.52 1.73 36.22
N GLN A 7 -29.55 2.59 36.53
CA GLN A 7 -28.81 3.46 35.62
C GLN A 7 -27.97 2.64 34.62
N CYS A 8 -28.60 1.83 33.77
CA CYS A 8 -27.91 1.04 32.75
C CYS A 8 -27.41 1.88 31.56
N GLY A 9 -27.57 3.21 31.57
CA GLY A 9 -27.19 4.07 30.44
C GLY A 9 -25.71 3.96 30.08
N ALA A 10 -24.82 3.95 31.09
CA ALA A 10 -23.38 3.85 30.86
C ALA A 10 -22.93 2.43 30.47
N GLU A 11 -23.59 1.39 31.00
CA GLU A 11 -23.21 -0.01 30.79
C GLU A 11 -23.78 -0.57 29.47
N ILE A 12 -24.96 -0.11 29.02
CA ILE A 12 -25.51 -0.46 27.71
C ILE A 12 -24.68 0.18 26.59
N GLN A 13 -24.18 1.39 26.81
CA GLN A 13 -23.30 2.08 25.85
C GLN A 13 -21.92 1.40 25.72
N ALA A 14 -21.44 0.75 26.78
CA ALA A 14 -20.23 -0.09 26.75
C ALA A 14 -20.43 -1.47 26.10
N CYS A 15 -21.68 -1.97 26.01
CA CYS A 15 -21.98 -3.31 25.51
C CYS A 15 -22.42 -3.31 24.03
N PHE A 16 -23.04 -2.22 23.55
CA PHE A 16 -23.43 -2.06 22.14
C PHE A 16 -22.45 -1.24 21.31
N ASN A 17 -21.53 -0.49 21.94
CA ASN A 17 -20.31 -0.13 21.26
C ASN A 17 -19.41 -1.36 21.24
N HIS A 18 -19.53 -2.18 20.21
CA HIS A 18 -18.34 -2.80 19.66
C HIS A 18 -17.50 -1.63 19.11
N VAL A 19 -16.89 -0.86 20.02
CA VAL A 19 -15.84 0.08 19.68
C VAL A 19 -14.82 -0.85 19.03
N VAL A 20 -14.55 -0.64 17.75
CA VAL A 20 -13.30 -1.14 17.17
C VAL A 20 -12.25 -0.64 18.14
N ASP A 21 -11.64 -1.54 18.93
CA ASP A 21 -10.74 -1.16 20.01
C ASP A 21 -9.68 -0.25 19.39
N ALA A 22 -9.81 1.06 19.63
CA ALA A 22 -8.91 2.02 19.02
C ALA A 22 -7.50 1.61 19.44
N PRO A 23 -6.55 1.47 18.49
CA PRO A 23 -5.22 0.99 18.81
C PRO A 23 -4.63 1.80 19.98
N ALA A 24 -4.20 1.10 21.03
CA ALA A 24 -3.65 1.77 22.19
C ALA A 24 -2.26 2.35 21.85
N GLY A 25 -2.16 3.69 21.81
CA GLY A 25 -0.89 4.42 21.60
C GLY A 25 -1.11 5.74 20.87
N PRO A 26 -0.10 6.64 20.85
CA PRO A 26 -0.15 7.84 20.00
C PRO A 26 -0.27 7.40 18.54
N GLN A 27 -1.39 7.72 17.90
CA GLN A 27 -1.63 7.38 16.49
C GLN A 27 -1.06 8.47 15.60
N THR A 28 -0.32 8.06 14.57
CA THR A 28 0.12 8.96 13.49
C THR A 28 -1.07 9.36 12.60
N CYS A 29 -0.88 10.33 11.71
CA CYS A 29 -1.93 10.73 10.77
C CYS A 29 -2.37 9.56 9.86
N GLY A 30 -1.41 8.71 9.44
CA GLY A 30 -1.69 7.49 8.68
C GLY A 30 -2.53 6.49 9.46
N ASP A 31 -2.22 6.28 10.74
CA ASP A 31 -3.01 5.42 11.62
C ASP A 31 -4.44 5.95 11.82
N LEU A 32 -4.59 7.28 11.97
CA LEU A 32 -5.89 7.94 12.07
C LEU A 32 -6.71 7.77 10.79
N ASN A 33 -6.10 7.96 9.62
CA ASN A 33 -6.76 7.76 8.33
C ASN A 33 -7.27 6.31 8.18
N ASN A 34 -6.44 5.33 8.52
CA ASN A 34 -6.83 3.92 8.47
C ASN A 34 -8.02 3.63 9.40
N CYS A 35 -7.97 4.13 10.64
CA CYS A 35 -9.07 4.00 11.60
C CYS A 35 -10.37 4.61 11.06
N ILE A 36 -10.31 5.82 10.51
CA ILE A 36 -11.49 6.51 9.92
C ILE A 36 -12.05 5.73 8.73
N ASN A 37 -11.19 5.19 7.86
CA ASN A 37 -11.60 4.41 6.70
C ASN A 37 -12.29 3.10 7.10
N GLU A 38 -11.78 2.40 8.13
CA GLU A 38 -12.41 1.19 8.68
C GLU A 38 -13.79 1.47 9.30
N CYS A 39 -14.00 2.67 9.85
CA CYS A 39 -15.28 3.09 10.39
C CYS A 39 -16.37 3.31 9.31
N GLY A 40 -15.99 3.49 8.04
CA GLY A 40 -16.91 3.86 6.97
C GLY A 40 -17.71 5.13 7.33
N GLN A 41 -19.04 5.08 7.24
CA GLN A 41 -19.93 6.22 7.55
C GLN A 41 -20.32 6.34 9.04
N ASN A 42 -19.75 5.52 9.93
CA ASN A 42 -20.10 5.54 11.35
C ASN A 42 -19.44 6.72 12.09
N GLN A 43 -20.20 7.80 12.26
CA GLN A 43 -19.75 9.04 12.93
C GLN A 43 -19.24 8.82 14.37
N ILE A 44 -19.83 7.88 15.12
CA ILE A 44 -19.40 7.59 16.50
C ILE A 44 -18.01 6.94 16.48
N CYS A 45 -17.79 6.02 15.55
CA CYS A 45 -16.50 5.37 15.34
C CYS A 45 -15.42 6.37 14.89
N GLN A 46 -15.72 7.23 13.91
CA GLN A 46 -14.79 8.26 13.44
C GLN A 46 -14.40 9.25 14.56
N GLN A 47 -15.36 9.65 15.41
CA GLN A 47 -15.08 10.49 16.58
C GLN A 47 -14.18 9.77 17.59
N ALA A 48 -14.36 8.46 17.79
CA ALA A 48 -13.51 7.67 18.66
C ALA A 48 -12.06 7.59 18.11
N CYS A 49 -11.88 7.38 16.80
CA CYS A 49 -10.55 7.43 16.16
C CYS A 49 -9.85 8.78 16.40
N ARG A 50 -10.56 9.89 16.18
CA ARG A 50 -10.03 11.24 16.39
C ARG A 50 -9.70 11.52 17.86
N ALA A 51 -10.48 10.98 18.79
CA ALA A 51 -10.23 11.14 20.23
C ALA A 51 -9.04 10.29 20.72
N ALA A 52 -8.73 9.18 20.05
CA ALA A 52 -7.60 8.32 20.37
C ALA A 52 -6.28 8.79 19.74
N ALA A 53 -6.33 9.55 18.64
CA ALA A 53 -5.16 10.03 17.94
C ALA A 53 -4.42 11.15 18.66
N ASP A 54 -3.15 11.35 18.30
CA ASP A 54 -2.37 12.49 18.77
C ASP A 54 -2.99 13.80 18.25
N PRO A 55 -3.08 14.88 19.07
CA PRO A 55 -3.61 16.16 18.61
C PRO A 55 -2.95 16.69 17.35
N ASP A 56 -1.63 16.51 17.19
CA ASP A 56 -0.90 16.96 16.00
C ASP A 56 -1.28 16.11 14.78
N ALA A 57 -1.53 14.81 14.96
CA ALA A 57 -2.03 13.94 13.90
C ALA A 57 -3.44 14.32 13.44
N VAL A 58 -4.33 14.71 14.36
CA VAL A 58 -5.68 15.20 14.02
C VAL A 58 -5.59 16.50 13.20
N VAL A 59 -4.73 17.44 13.62
CA VAL A 59 -4.52 18.70 12.88
C VAL A 59 -3.97 18.44 11.48
N ALA A 60 -2.97 17.56 11.35
CA ALA A 60 -2.40 17.20 10.05
C ALA A 60 -3.46 16.54 9.14
N TYR A 61 -4.27 15.63 9.69
CA TYR A 61 -5.33 14.94 8.95
C TYR A 61 -6.39 15.92 8.43
N ASP A 62 -6.88 16.80 9.30
CA ASP A 62 -7.89 17.79 8.91
C ASP A 62 -7.33 18.80 7.90
N THR A 63 -6.05 19.16 8.01
CA THR A 63 -5.40 20.05 7.04
C THR A 63 -5.33 19.40 5.66
N ALA A 64 -4.89 18.13 5.59
CA ALA A 64 -4.85 17.37 4.35
C ALA A 64 -6.24 17.20 3.73
N LEU A 65 -7.23 16.79 4.53
CA LEU A 65 -8.61 16.61 4.06
C LEU A 65 -9.22 17.91 3.55
N ASN A 66 -9.03 19.03 4.27
CA ASN A 66 -9.54 20.33 3.84
C ASN A 66 -8.89 20.81 2.54
N CYS A 67 -7.60 20.52 2.33
CA CYS A 67 -6.95 20.83 1.05
C CYS A 67 -7.60 20.05 -0.09
N VAL A 68 -7.71 18.72 0.05
CA VAL A 68 -8.28 17.84 -0.98
C VAL A 68 -9.72 18.23 -1.33
N ILE A 69 -10.54 18.54 -0.31
CA ILE A 69 -11.92 19.03 -0.53
C ILE A 69 -11.90 20.42 -1.19
N GLY A 70 -11.04 21.32 -0.73
CA GLY A 70 -10.95 22.70 -1.27
C GLY A 70 -10.45 22.76 -2.71
N ALA A 71 -9.64 21.78 -3.12
CA ALA A 71 -9.13 21.63 -4.48
C ALA A 71 -10.05 20.79 -5.38
N ASP A 72 -11.19 20.31 -4.87
CA ASP A 72 -12.16 19.47 -5.60
C ASP A 72 -11.52 18.18 -6.16
N CYS A 73 -10.66 17.55 -5.37
CA CYS A 73 -9.93 16.34 -5.77
C CYS A 73 -10.71 15.03 -5.51
N PHE A 74 -12.05 15.09 -5.49
CA PHE A 74 -12.90 13.92 -5.47
C PHE A 74 -13.69 13.86 -6.78
N ASP A 75 -13.85 12.66 -7.34
CA ASP A 75 -14.73 12.46 -8.50
C ASP A 75 -16.22 12.57 -8.12
N ASP A 76 -17.11 12.49 -9.13
CA ASP A 76 -18.57 12.57 -8.93
C ASP A 76 -19.10 11.41 -8.05
N GLU A 77 -18.36 10.30 -7.96
CA GLU A 77 -18.64 9.15 -7.11
C GLU A 77 -18.07 9.29 -5.68
N GLY A 78 -17.29 10.33 -5.41
CA GLY A 78 -16.65 10.60 -4.11
C GLY A 78 -15.35 9.83 -3.88
N ASN A 79 -14.73 9.27 -4.92
CA ASN A 79 -13.40 8.68 -4.83
C ASN A 79 -12.32 9.76 -4.95
N PHE A 80 -11.25 9.60 -4.19
CA PHE A 80 -10.13 10.52 -4.22
C PHE A 80 -9.32 10.38 -5.52
N ASP A 81 -9.15 11.48 -6.26
CA ASP A 81 -8.22 11.60 -7.38
C ASP A 81 -6.81 11.88 -6.84
N GLN A 82 -6.00 10.83 -6.79
CA GLN A 82 -4.61 10.89 -6.33
C GLN A 82 -3.79 11.93 -7.11
N ALA A 83 -3.95 12.01 -8.43
CA ALA A 83 -3.17 12.92 -9.25
C ALA A 83 -3.53 14.39 -8.96
N CYS A 84 -4.82 14.66 -8.72
CA CYS A 84 -5.26 15.97 -8.24
C CYS A 84 -4.68 16.30 -6.86
N GLY A 85 -4.72 15.34 -5.93
CA GLY A 85 -4.18 15.50 -4.59
C GLY A 85 -2.68 15.79 -4.59
N ASP A 86 -1.89 15.04 -5.35
CA ASP A 86 -0.45 15.25 -5.46
C ASP A 86 -0.12 16.62 -6.08
N ALA A 87 -0.91 17.04 -7.09
CA ALA A 87 -0.69 18.32 -7.77
C ALA A 87 -1.06 19.56 -6.92
N ASN A 88 -2.09 19.46 -6.07
CA ASN A 88 -2.65 20.62 -5.37
C ASN A 88 -2.39 20.63 -3.86
N CYS A 89 -2.14 19.46 -3.26
CA CYS A 89 -2.12 19.24 -1.82
C CYS A 89 -0.91 18.42 -1.35
N SER A 90 0.15 18.31 -2.16
CA SER A 90 1.33 17.50 -1.83
C SER A 90 1.93 17.88 -0.48
N ALA A 91 2.06 19.16 -0.14
CA ALA A 91 2.64 19.57 1.13
C ALA A 91 1.82 19.11 2.35
N GLU A 92 0.49 19.22 2.28
CA GLU A 92 -0.43 18.80 3.35
C GLU A 92 -0.50 17.28 3.45
N LEU A 93 -0.51 16.58 2.30
CA LEU A 93 -0.49 15.13 2.24
C LEU A 93 0.83 14.57 2.78
N GLU A 94 1.97 15.15 2.44
CA GLU A 94 3.28 14.76 2.97
C GLU A 94 3.40 15.04 4.48
N ALA A 95 2.83 16.15 4.97
CA ALA A 95 2.81 16.46 6.39
C ALA A 95 2.00 15.45 7.20
N CYS A 96 0.94 14.89 6.61
CA CYS A 96 0.12 13.85 7.23
C CYS A 96 0.75 12.46 7.07
N PHE A 97 0.93 12.00 5.83
CA PHE A 97 1.29 10.62 5.51
C PHE A 97 2.80 10.38 5.43
N GLY A 98 3.61 11.43 5.56
CA GLY A 98 5.03 11.39 5.27
C GLY A 98 5.30 11.61 3.78
N ALA A 99 6.53 11.99 3.45
CA ALA A 99 6.97 11.99 2.07
C ALA A 99 6.86 10.56 1.51
N PRO A 100 6.37 10.38 0.27
CA PRO A 100 6.42 9.08 -0.37
C PRO A 100 7.87 8.58 -0.33
N PRO A 101 8.10 7.29 0.01
CA PRO A 101 9.45 6.77 0.05
C PRO A 101 10.10 7.05 -1.31
N PRO A 102 11.34 7.58 -1.33
CA PRO A 102 12.03 7.80 -2.60
C PRO A 102 12.05 6.47 -3.36
N PRO A 103 11.87 6.48 -4.69
CA PRO A 103 11.98 5.28 -5.50
C PRO A 103 13.29 4.57 -5.13
N PRO A 104 13.28 3.25 -4.86
CA PRO A 104 14.48 2.53 -4.45
C PRO A 104 15.60 2.82 -5.45
N ALA A 105 16.67 3.49 -5.04
CA ALA A 105 17.66 3.95 -5.99
C ALA A 105 18.39 2.75 -6.64
N GLY A 106 18.13 2.55 -7.93
CA GLY A 106 18.96 1.81 -8.90
C GLY A 106 19.19 0.31 -8.65
N ASN A 107 18.41 -0.33 -7.77
CA ASN A 107 18.65 -1.70 -7.38
C ASN A 107 17.44 -2.63 -7.58
N LEU A 108 16.32 -2.15 -8.14
CA LEU A 108 15.21 -3.08 -8.41
C LEU A 108 15.70 -4.15 -9.39
N THR A 109 15.53 -5.39 -8.98
CA THR A 109 15.59 -6.57 -9.85
C THR A 109 14.43 -6.54 -10.84
N CYS A 110 14.44 -7.42 -11.83
CA CYS A 110 13.36 -7.47 -12.81
C CYS A 110 11.99 -7.79 -12.17
N GLY A 111 11.96 -8.70 -11.18
CA GLY A 111 10.76 -8.98 -10.40
C GLY A 111 10.26 -7.77 -9.62
N GLU A 112 11.14 -7.08 -8.89
CA GLU A 112 10.77 -5.88 -8.13
C GLU A 112 10.34 -4.72 -9.04
N LEU A 113 10.93 -4.59 -10.23
CA LEU A 113 10.48 -3.65 -11.26
C LEU A 113 9.08 -4.01 -11.77
N ASN A 114 8.81 -5.28 -12.05
CA ASN A 114 7.47 -5.74 -12.45
C ASN A 114 6.41 -5.44 -11.38
N ASP A 115 6.73 -5.68 -10.11
CA ASP A 115 5.83 -5.38 -8.99
C ASP A 115 5.58 -3.86 -8.87
N CYS A 116 6.62 -3.05 -9.02
CA CYS A 116 6.50 -1.59 -9.06
C CYS A 116 5.61 -1.12 -10.21
N LEU A 117 5.83 -1.64 -11.43
CA LEU A 117 5.03 -1.30 -12.60
C LEU A 117 3.58 -1.80 -12.50
N SER A 118 3.33 -2.90 -11.80
CA SER A 118 1.97 -3.40 -11.56
C SER A 118 1.18 -2.49 -10.60
N ALA A 119 1.88 -1.74 -9.74
CA ALA A 119 1.29 -0.76 -8.84
C ALA A 119 1.26 0.67 -9.42
N CYS A 120 1.91 0.91 -10.56
CA CYS A 120 1.95 2.24 -11.16
C CYS A 120 0.61 2.59 -11.83
N ASN A 121 0.10 3.79 -11.54
CA ASN A 121 -1.18 4.30 -12.03
C ASN A 121 -1.04 5.56 -12.89
N THR A 122 0.15 6.13 -12.96
CA THR A 122 0.49 7.33 -13.73
C THR A 122 1.76 7.11 -14.52
N GLN A 123 1.94 7.82 -15.65
CA GLN A 123 3.20 7.74 -16.42
C GLN A 123 4.42 8.07 -15.55
N GLU A 124 4.29 9.09 -14.68
CA GLU A 124 5.38 9.52 -13.78
C GLU A 124 5.77 8.43 -12.77
N SER A 125 4.80 7.73 -12.17
CA SER A 125 5.08 6.61 -11.27
C SER A 125 5.73 5.43 -12.01
N CYS A 126 5.30 5.13 -13.24
CA CYS A 126 5.92 4.08 -14.04
C CYS A 126 7.35 4.46 -14.47
N ASP A 127 7.59 5.72 -14.83
CA ASP A 127 8.94 6.23 -15.15
C ASP A 127 9.86 6.17 -13.92
N ALA A 128 9.32 6.47 -12.73
CA ALA A 128 10.05 6.33 -11.47
C ALA A 128 10.44 4.87 -11.18
N CYS A 129 9.57 3.88 -11.48
CA CYS A 129 9.92 2.47 -11.37
C CYS A 129 11.11 2.10 -12.27
N PHE A 130 11.12 2.56 -13.52
CA PHE A 130 12.26 2.33 -14.43
C PHE A 130 13.53 3.04 -13.97
N ALA A 131 13.42 4.25 -13.41
CA ALA A 131 14.56 4.97 -12.84
C ALA A 131 15.12 4.30 -11.57
N ALA A 132 14.27 3.59 -10.82
CA ALA A 132 14.62 2.80 -9.64
C ALA A 132 15.23 1.44 -9.98
N ALA A 133 15.02 0.94 -11.20
CA ALA A 133 15.56 -0.33 -11.63
C ALA A 133 17.07 -0.32 -11.77
N SER A 134 17.68 -1.46 -11.42
CA SER A 134 19.05 -1.72 -11.83
C SER A 134 19.14 -1.82 -13.35
N PRO A 135 20.28 -1.47 -13.98
CA PRO A 135 20.47 -1.65 -15.41
C PRO A 135 20.20 -3.08 -15.88
N GLU A 136 20.57 -4.07 -15.05
CA GLU A 136 20.32 -5.49 -15.32
C GLU A 136 18.84 -5.84 -15.18
N GLY A 137 18.18 -5.41 -14.10
CA GLY A 137 16.74 -5.62 -13.90
C GLY A 137 15.89 -4.99 -15.01
N ALA A 138 16.22 -3.77 -15.43
CA ALA A 138 15.55 -3.09 -16.54
C ALA A 138 15.76 -3.81 -17.88
N ALA A 139 16.97 -4.32 -18.16
CA ALA A 139 17.26 -5.05 -19.39
C ALA A 139 16.47 -6.37 -19.46
N LEU A 140 16.47 -7.15 -18.37
CA LEU A 140 15.71 -8.40 -18.29
C LEU A 140 14.20 -8.17 -18.46
N PHE A 141 13.67 -7.08 -17.90
CA PHE A 141 12.26 -6.73 -18.04
C PHE A 141 11.90 -6.37 -19.49
N GLN A 142 12.77 -5.60 -20.15
CA GLN A 142 12.61 -5.27 -21.56
C GLN A 142 12.66 -6.50 -22.45
N ASP A 143 13.57 -7.45 -22.19
CA ASP A 143 13.67 -8.70 -22.95
C ASP A 143 12.40 -9.55 -22.81
N ALA A 144 11.90 -9.75 -21.59
CA ALA A 144 10.64 -10.45 -21.35
C ALA A 144 9.45 -9.75 -22.03
N SER A 145 9.34 -8.43 -21.88
CA SER A 145 8.28 -7.63 -22.50
C SER A 145 8.33 -7.68 -24.03
N ASN A 146 9.52 -7.60 -24.62
CA ASN A 146 9.73 -7.67 -26.06
C ASN A 146 9.37 -9.04 -26.61
N CYS A 147 9.72 -10.12 -25.90
CA CYS A 147 9.31 -11.47 -26.31
C CYS A 147 7.78 -11.59 -26.33
N ILE A 148 7.11 -11.16 -25.25
CA ILE A 148 5.64 -11.22 -25.15
C ILE A 148 4.98 -10.41 -26.27
N GLN A 149 5.46 -9.19 -26.54
CA GLN A 149 4.94 -8.40 -27.66
C GLN A 149 5.16 -9.07 -29.02
N GLN A 150 6.33 -9.66 -29.27
CA GLN A 150 6.62 -10.26 -30.58
C GLN A 150 5.90 -11.60 -30.81
N GLN A 151 5.85 -12.46 -29.78
CA GLN A 151 5.32 -13.82 -29.91
C GLN A 151 3.83 -13.91 -29.57
N CYS A 152 3.31 -13.02 -28.72
CA CYS A 152 1.97 -13.14 -28.15
C CYS A 152 1.02 -11.99 -28.48
N ALA A 153 1.45 -10.90 -29.15
CA ALA A 153 0.55 -9.77 -29.44
C ALA A 153 -0.72 -10.14 -30.24
N ASN A 154 -0.65 -11.17 -31.09
CA ASN A 154 -1.79 -11.66 -31.88
C ASN A 154 -2.29 -13.03 -31.42
N ASN A 155 -1.79 -13.55 -30.30
CA ASN A 155 -2.19 -14.84 -29.75
C ASN A 155 -3.15 -14.64 -28.58
N PRO A 156 -4.43 -15.03 -28.69
CA PRO A 156 -5.40 -14.88 -27.61
C PRO A 156 -5.20 -15.89 -26.46
N ASP A 157 -4.29 -16.85 -26.60
CA ASP A 157 -4.01 -17.82 -25.55
C ASP A 157 -3.29 -17.16 -24.36
N PRO A 158 -3.91 -17.14 -23.15
CA PRO A 158 -3.27 -16.57 -21.96
C PRO A 158 -2.00 -17.32 -21.53
N LEU A 159 -1.79 -18.54 -22.02
CA LEU A 159 -0.58 -19.32 -21.77
C LEU A 159 0.55 -19.00 -22.76
N CYS A 160 0.31 -18.14 -23.76
CA CYS A 160 1.33 -17.79 -24.75
C CYS A 160 2.63 -17.26 -24.13
N PRO A 161 2.61 -16.30 -23.17
CA PRO A 161 3.84 -15.82 -22.54
C PRO A 161 4.65 -16.96 -21.91
N GLN A 162 4.00 -17.86 -21.17
CA GLN A 162 4.67 -18.99 -20.53
C GLN A 162 5.17 -20.01 -21.56
N ALA A 163 4.46 -20.22 -22.67
CA ALA A 163 4.84 -21.20 -23.68
C ALA A 163 5.91 -20.71 -24.67
N GLN A 164 5.96 -19.41 -24.96
CA GLN A 164 6.83 -18.83 -26.00
C GLN A 164 7.98 -17.98 -25.44
N CYS A 165 7.86 -17.49 -24.22
CA CYS A 165 8.80 -16.57 -23.57
C CYS A 165 9.26 -17.09 -22.20
N GLU A 166 9.19 -18.41 -21.98
CA GLU A 166 9.56 -19.05 -20.71
C GLU A 166 10.96 -18.65 -20.27
N ALA A 167 11.92 -18.61 -21.20
CA ALA A 167 13.31 -18.31 -20.91
C ALA A 167 13.49 -16.88 -20.39
N GLU A 168 12.90 -15.88 -21.05
CA GLU A 168 12.99 -14.48 -20.67
C GLU A 168 12.22 -14.19 -19.38
N ILE A 169 11.05 -14.82 -19.20
CA ILE A 169 10.26 -14.73 -17.97
C ILE A 169 11.06 -15.34 -16.80
N THR A 170 11.64 -16.53 -16.99
CA THR A 170 12.48 -17.17 -15.97
C THR A 170 13.69 -16.30 -15.64
N ALA A 171 14.38 -15.78 -16.65
CA ALA A 171 15.52 -14.89 -16.46
C ALA A 171 15.15 -13.59 -15.74
N CYS A 172 13.91 -13.12 -15.83
CA CYS A 172 13.40 -11.97 -15.09
C CYS A 172 13.04 -12.31 -13.63
N PHE A 173 12.26 -13.36 -13.40
CA PHE A 173 11.63 -13.63 -12.10
C PHE A 173 12.43 -14.57 -11.18
N ASP A 174 13.32 -15.41 -11.72
CA ASP A 174 14.18 -16.31 -10.91
C ASP A 174 15.50 -15.65 -10.48
N GLN A 175 15.67 -14.35 -10.72
CA GLN A 175 16.81 -13.55 -10.25
C GLN A 175 16.73 -13.17 -8.77
N VAL A 176 15.91 -13.87 -7.97
CA VAL A 176 15.98 -13.71 -6.52
C VAL A 176 17.39 -14.10 -6.12
N ALA A 177 18.25 -13.09 -5.92
CA ALA A 177 19.59 -13.29 -5.44
C ALA A 177 19.42 -14.15 -4.19
N PRO A 178 19.98 -15.39 -4.18
CA PRO A 178 19.79 -16.28 -3.04
C PRO A 178 20.13 -15.45 -1.80
N PRO A 179 19.22 -15.36 -0.81
CA PRO A 179 19.32 -14.42 0.30
C PRO A 179 20.74 -14.51 0.81
N ALA A 180 21.47 -13.39 0.80
CA ALA A 180 22.91 -13.35 1.02
C ALA A 180 23.25 -14.28 2.17
N ALA A 181 23.69 -15.50 1.81
CA ALA A 181 23.81 -16.56 2.78
C ALA A 181 25.04 -16.18 3.59
N GLY A 182 24.82 -15.50 4.72
CA GLY A 182 25.73 -15.58 5.83
C GLY A 182 26.06 -17.07 6.01
N PRO A 183 27.31 -17.44 6.31
CA PRO A 183 27.75 -18.83 6.27
C PRO A 183 26.80 -19.69 7.09
N GLN A 184 25.91 -20.43 6.41
CA GLN A 184 25.00 -21.34 7.09
C GLN A 184 25.88 -22.43 7.68
N THR A 185 25.95 -22.44 9.00
CA THR A 185 26.62 -23.53 9.69
C THR A 185 25.80 -24.80 9.47
N CYS A 186 26.47 -25.95 9.29
CA CYS A 186 25.84 -27.25 9.02
C CYS A 186 24.63 -27.65 9.89
N PRO A 187 24.40 -27.14 11.12
CA PRO A 187 23.18 -27.46 11.86
C PRO A 187 21.88 -27.02 11.17
N GLU A 188 21.84 -25.88 10.46
CA GLU A 188 20.59 -25.33 9.92
C GLU A 188 20.05 -26.09 8.71
N ILE A 189 20.92 -26.80 7.97
CA ILE A 189 20.53 -27.61 6.80
C ILE A 189 19.87 -28.93 7.24
N ASN A 190 20.22 -29.48 8.40
CA ASN A 190 19.67 -30.75 8.88
C ASN A 190 18.23 -30.62 9.40
N ASP A 191 17.81 -29.46 9.91
CA ASP A 191 16.44 -29.25 10.40
C ASP A 191 15.43 -29.08 9.25
N CYS A 192 15.87 -28.71 8.05
CA CYS A 192 15.02 -28.62 6.86
C CYS A 192 14.77 -29.97 6.18
N LEU A 193 15.67 -30.95 6.34
CA LEU A 193 15.54 -32.30 5.77
C LEU A 193 14.78 -33.29 6.69
N ALA A 194 14.51 -32.89 7.93
CA ALA A 194 13.81 -33.69 8.93
C ALA A 194 12.29 -33.42 9.00
N GLN A 195 11.76 -32.55 8.15
CA GLN A 195 10.33 -32.30 7.94
C GLN A 195 9.86 -32.92 6.64
#